data_AF-A0A269PKA0-F1
#
_entry.id   AF-A0A269PKA0-F1
#
_cell.length_a   1.000
_cell.length_b   1.000
_cell.length_c   1.000
_cell.angle_alpha   90.00
_cell.angle_beta   90.00
_cell.angle_gamma   90.00
#
_symmetry.space_group_name_H-M   'P 1'
#
loop_
_entity.id
_entity.type
_entity.pdbx_description
1 polymer ?
#
loop_
_entity_poly.entity_id
_entity_poly.type
_entity_poly.pdbx_seq_one_letter_code
_entity_poly.pdbx_strand_id
1 'polypeptide(L)'
;MRHFRNITVKEISTLTCDSCGEQATQGDYTFHEFITVNHRCGFGSMHGDGKQLSIDLCQQCFFGMCGDILTVIGPTYEGSERLESHTRLRLAARDILLAKKITNKEEETIALKRVNVLWDAQHISAEPNELYQLMDLVFAYQGISRD
;
A
#
# COMPACT_ATOMS: atom_id res chain seq x y z
N MET A 1 12.71 -14.43 32.08
CA MET A 1 11.90 -15.61 31.67
C MET A 1 10.48 -15.11 31.39
N ARG A 2 9.82 -15.50 30.29
CA ARG A 2 8.46 -15.03 29.96
C ARG A 2 7.45 -16.12 30.33
N HIS A 3 6.32 -15.72 30.91
CA HIS A 3 5.23 -16.61 31.27
C HIS A 3 4.03 -16.32 30.37
N PHE A 4 3.43 -17.36 29.80
CA PHE A 4 2.28 -17.26 28.92
C PHE A 4 1.09 -18.00 29.53
N ARG A 5 -0.12 -17.54 29.21
CA ARG A 5 -1.38 -18.15 29.61
C ARG A 5 -2.22 -18.40 28.36
N ASN A 6 -2.89 -19.55 28.32
CA ASN A 6 -3.82 -19.89 27.26
C ASN A 6 -5.14 -19.10 27.40
N ILE A 7 -5.63 -18.57 26.29
CA ILE A 7 -6.97 -17.98 26.14
C ILE A 7 -7.69 -18.64 24.96
N THR A 8 -9.02 -18.68 25.01
CA THR A 8 -9.85 -19.10 23.88
C THR A 8 -10.34 -17.86 23.15
N VAL A 9 -10.05 -17.78 21.85
CA VAL A 9 -10.50 -16.70 20.96
C VAL A 9 -11.43 -17.31 19.92
N LYS A 10 -12.52 -16.61 19.61
CA LYS A 10 -13.37 -16.96 18.47
C LYS A 10 -12.87 -16.20 17.26
N GLU A 11 -12.65 -16.92 16.19
CA GLU A 11 -12.25 -16.38 14.90
C GLU A 11 -13.44 -16.42 13.94
N ILE A 12 -13.53 -15.41 13.08
CA ILE A 12 -14.55 -15.36 12.02
C ILE A 12 -14.09 -16.29 10.89
N SER A 13 -14.76 -17.41 10.72
CA SER A 13 -14.49 -18.36 9.63
C SER A 13 -15.16 -17.97 8.31
N THR A 14 -16.30 -17.30 8.39
CA THR A 14 -17.18 -17.02 7.25
C THR A 14 -17.99 -15.76 7.52
N LEU A 15 -18.18 -14.94 6.50
CA LEU A 15 -19.09 -13.79 6.49
C LEU A 15 -20.22 -14.06 5.49
N THR A 16 -21.42 -13.57 5.80
CA THR A 16 -22.59 -13.65 4.92
C THR A 16 -23.11 -12.25 4.68
N CYS A 17 -23.33 -11.87 3.42
CA CYS A 17 -23.89 -10.57 3.08
C CYS A 17 -25.38 -10.54 3.43
N ASP A 18 -25.80 -9.60 4.26
CA ASP A 18 -27.20 -9.46 4.69
C ASP A 18 -28.16 -9.05 3.55
N SER A 19 -27.62 -8.52 2.45
CA SER A 19 -28.41 -8.10 1.29
C SER A 19 -28.60 -9.22 0.25
N CYS A 20 -27.51 -9.84 -0.21
CA CYS A 20 -27.56 -10.83 -1.29
C CYS A 20 -27.38 -12.29 -0.83
N GLY A 21 -27.01 -12.52 0.43
CA GLY A 21 -26.74 -13.86 0.98
C GLY A 21 -25.41 -14.47 0.54
N GLU A 22 -24.57 -13.74 -0.21
CA GLU A 22 -23.24 -14.19 -0.60
C GLU A 22 -22.39 -14.52 0.63
N GLN A 23 -21.72 -15.67 0.61
CA GLN A 23 -20.82 -16.10 1.66
C GLN A 23 -19.38 -15.99 1.20
N ALA A 24 -18.51 -15.52 2.08
CA ALA A 24 -17.08 -15.49 1.87
C ALA A 24 -16.36 -16.11 3.07
N THR A 25 -15.30 -16.86 2.81
CA THR A 25 -14.39 -17.46 3.79
C THR A 25 -13.06 -16.72 3.76
N GLN A 26 -12.21 -16.92 4.77
CA GLN A 26 -10.91 -16.23 4.86
C GLN A 26 -9.97 -16.41 3.65
N GLY A 27 -10.17 -17.46 2.84
CA GLY A 27 -9.40 -17.67 1.61
C GLY A 27 -9.89 -16.84 0.42
N ASP A 28 -11.08 -16.26 0.51
CA ASP A 28 -11.71 -15.52 -0.58
C ASP A 28 -11.30 -14.05 -0.54
N TYR A 29 -10.88 -13.50 -1.68
CA TYR A 29 -10.53 -12.07 -1.76
C TYR A 29 -11.67 -11.17 -1.28
N THR A 30 -12.92 -11.53 -1.59
CA THR A 30 -14.11 -10.78 -1.17
C THR A 30 -14.23 -10.69 0.35
N PHE A 31 -13.76 -11.69 1.11
CA PHE A 31 -13.86 -11.71 2.58
C PHE A 31 -13.19 -10.50 3.23
N HIS A 32 -12.05 -10.07 2.68
CA HIS A 32 -11.30 -8.92 3.19
C HIS A 32 -11.92 -7.57 2.81
N GLU A 33 -12.86 -7.57 1.87
CA GLU A 33 -13.56 -6.39 1.37
C GLU A 33 -15.01 -6.31 1.89
N PHE A 34 -15.39 -7.15 2.85
CA PHE A 34 -16.68 -7.01 3.53
C PHE A 34 -16.70 -5.74 4.39
N ILE A 35 -17.83 -5.04 4.36
CA ILE A 35 -18.07 -3.85 5.14
C ILE A 35 -19.03 -4.21 6.28
N THR A 36 -18.50 -4.18 7.50
CA THR A 36 -19.25 -4.39 8.74
C THR A 36 -19.52 -3.05 9.40
N VAL A 37 -20.80 -2.69 9.59
CA VAL A 37 -21.19 -1.50 10.35
C VAL A 37 -21.77 -1.92 11.68
N ASN A 38 -21.19 -1.42 12.77
CA ASN A 38 -21.76 -1.56 14.11
C ASN A 38 -21.98 -0.18 14.71
N HIS A 39 -23.25 0.20 14.91
CA HIS A 39 -23.62 1.53 15.39
C HIS A 39 -24.60 1.45 16.55
N ARG A 40 -24.34 2.23 17.61
CA ARG A 40 -25.29 2.42 18.72
C ARG A 40 -25.99 3.76 18.55
N CYS A 41 -27.30 3.71 18.43
CA CYS A 41 -28.14 4.88 18.26
C CYS A 41 -28.16 5.77 19.51
N GLY A 42 -28.01 7.08 19.31
CA GLY A 42 -28.19 8.10 20.34
C GLY A 42 -29.67 8.46 20.56
N PHE A 43 -29.89 9.45 21.43
CA PHE A 43 -31.22 10.02 21.70
C PHE A 43 -31.80 10.75 20.48
N GLY A 44 -33.09 10.57 20.22
CA GLY A 44 -33.78 11.12 19.05
C GLY A 44 -33.47 10.40 17.74
N SER A 45 -32.87 9.20 17.79
CA SER A 45 -32.56 8.44 16.59
C SER A 45 -33.85 7.93 15.92
N MET A 46 -33.93 8.05 14.59
CA MET A 46 -35.06 7.50 13.82
C MET A 46 -35.21 5.98 13.97
N HIS A 47 -34.12 5.27 14.28
CA HIS A 47 -34.15 3.81 14.50
C HIS A 47 -34.56 3.44 15.93
N GLY A 48 -34.62 4.42 16.84
CA GLY A 48 -34.97 4.28 18.24
C GLY A 48 -33.75 4.41 19.17
N ASP A 49 -33.98 5.06 20.31
CA ASP A 49 -32.93 5.41 21.26
C ASP A 49 -32.24 4.17 21.86
N GLY A 50 -30.90 4.21 21.89
CA GLY A 50 -30.07 3.17 22.50
C GLY A 50 -29.97 1.87 21.71
N LYS A 51 -30.69 1.73 20.58
CA LYS A 51 -30.67 0.51 19.78
C LYS A 51 -29.30 0.29 19.13
N GLN A 52 -28.98 -0.99 18.93
CA GLN A 52 -27.80 -1.43 18.21
C GLN A 52 -28.20 -1.77 16.77
N LEU A 53 -27.52 -1.16 15.81
CA LEU A 53 -27.59 -1.52 14.40
C LEU A 53 -26.32 -2.29 14.05
N SER A 54 -26.48 -3.37 13.31
CA SER A 54 -25.40 -4.20 12.79
C SER A 54 -25.77 -4.63 11.38
N ILE A 55 -24.83 -4.55 10.45
CA ILE A 55 -25.00 -5.06 9.09
C ILE A 55 -23.64 -5.49 8.53
N ASP A 56 -23.63 -6.59 7.80
CA ASP A 56 -22.49 -7.10 7.04
C ASP A 56 -22.84 -7.11 5.55
N LEU A 57 -22.09 -6.38 4.73
CA LEU A 57 -22.33 -6.28 3.30
C LEU A 57 -21.09 -6.65 2.50
N CYS A 58 -21.27 -7.44 1.43
CA CYS A 58 -20.23 -7.59 0.43
C CYS A 58 -20.00 -6.26 -0.31
N GLN A 59 -18.80 -6.07 -0.84
CA GLN A 59 -18.39 -4.83 -1.53
C GLN A 59 -19.40 -4.37 -2.59
N GLN A 60 -19.97 -5.31 -3.35
CA GLN A 60 -20.89 -5.00 -4.45
C GLN A 60 -22.21 -4.44 -3.93
N CYS A 61 -22.77 -5.04 -2.87
CA CYS A 61 -24.00 -4.55 -2.26
C CYS A 61 -23.79 -3.20 -1.58
N PHE A 62 -22.68 -3.02 -0.87
CA PHE A 62 -22.35 -1.75 -0.24
C PHE A 62 -22.19 -0.63 -1.29
N PHE A 63 -21.48 -0.90 -2.38
CA PHE A 63 -21.36 0.02 -3.51
C PHE A 63 -22.73 0.32 -4.15
N GLY A 64 -23.57 -0.70 -4.34
CA GLY A 64 -24.93 -0.51 -4.87
C GLY A 64 -25.84 0.33 -3.97
N MET A 65 -25.65 0.30 -2.64
CA MET A 65 -26.47 1.05 -1.69
C MET A 65 -26.04 2.51 -1.55
N CYS A 66 -24.73 2.75 -1.45
CA CYS A 66 -24.20 4.05 -1.06
C CYS A 66 -23.13 4.60 -2.01
N GLY A 67 -22.71 3.86 -3.04
CA GLY A 67 -21.57 4.19 -3.90
C GLY A 67 -21.58 5.62 -4.44
N ASP A 68 -22.73 6.08 -4.91
CA ASP A 68 -22.90 7.41 -5.51
C ASP A 68 -22.87 8.57 -4.47
N ILE A 69 -23.07 8.26 -3.19
CA ILE A 69 -23.15 9.26 -2.10
C ILE A 69 -21.97 9.17 -1.13
N LEU A 70 -21.08 8.19 -1.29
CA LEU A 70 -19.89 8.03 -0.47
C LEU A 70 -18.88 9.14 -0.79
N THR A 71 -18.48 9.89 0.23
CA THR A 71 -17.25 10.69 0.16
C THR A 71 -16.06 9.74 0.31
N VAL A 72 -15.37 9.45 -0.79
CA VAL A 72 -14.14 8.65 -0.76
C VAL A 72 -13.00 9.52 -0.25
N ILE A 73 -12.53 9.24 0.97
CA ILE A 73 -11.40 9.93 1.60
C ILE A 73 -10.23 8.95 1.69
N GLY A 74 -9.19 9.22 0.91
CA GLY A 74 -8.05 8.33 0.75
C GLY A 74 -7.32 8.68 -0.54
N PRO A 75 -6.18 8.07 -0.86
CA PRO A 75 -5.48 8.39 -2.09
C PRO A 75 -6.31 7.92 -3.29
N THR A 76 -7.00 8.84 -3.97
CA THR A 76 -7.16 8.75 -5.42
C THR A 76 -5.74 8.77 -5.96
N TYR A 77 -5.29 7.71 -6.60
CA TYR A 77 -3.86 7.49 -6.79
C TYR A 77 -3.13 8.58 -7.62
N GLU A 78 -2.75 9.67 -6.97
CA GLU A 78 -1.58 10.48 -7.36
C GLU A 78 -0.29 9.79 -6.87
N GLY A 79 -0.43 8.76 -6.01
CA GLY A 79 0.66 7.93 -5.48
C GLY A 79 0.92 6.60 -6.21
N SER A 80 -0.01 6.05 -7.01
CA SER A 80 0.26 4.82 -7.78
C SER A 80 1.22 5.09 -8.93
N GLU A 81 1.10 6.21 -9.63
CA GLU A 81 2.06 6.61 -10.65
C GLU A 81 3.45 6.85 -10.05
N ARG A 82 3.55 7.53 -8.90
CA ARG A 82 4.83 7.73 -8.20
C ARG A 82 5.41 6.40 -7.69
N LEU A 83 4.60 5.50 -7.12
CA LEU A 83 5.06 4.21 -6.62
C LEU A 83 5.43 3.23 -7.74
N GLU A 84 4.65 3.18 -8.84
CA GLU A 84 4.99 2.46 -10.07
C GLU A 84 6.26 3.04 -10.70
N SER A 85 6.38 4.37 -10.77
CA SER A 85 7.57 5.07 -11.26
C SER A 85 8.79 4.74 -10.41
N HIS A 86 8.70 4.77 -9.09
CA HIS A 86 9.81 4.41 -8.19
C HIS A 86 10.18 2.93 -8.30
N THR A 87 9.20 2.05 -8.49
CA THR A 87 9.43 0.61 -8.71
C THR A 87 10.10 0.36 -10.04
N ARG A 88 9.63 0.99 -11.13
CA ARG A 88 10.26 0.93 -12.46
C ARG A 88 11.67 1.51 -12.45
N LEU A 89 11.87 2.66 -11.79
CA LEU A 89 13.19 3.28 -11.62
C LEU A 89 14.13 2.37 -10.82
N ARG A 90 13.65 1.70 -9.77
CA ARG A 90 14.45 0.73 -9.00
C ARG A 90 14.86 -0.48 -9.84
N LEU A 91 13.96 -1.03 -10.65
CA LEU A 91 14.28 -2.16 -11.53
C LEU A 91 15.30 -1.76 -12.60
N ALA A 92 15.09 -0.64 -13.28
CA ALA A 92 16.01 -0.13 -14.29
C ALA A 92 17.40 0.20 -13.70
N ALA A 93 17.44 0.83 -12.53
CA ALA A 93 18.69 1.10 -11.82
C ALA A 93 19.41 -0.19 -11.40
N ARG A 94 18.67 -1.23 -10.99
CA ARG A 94 19.24 -2.55 -10.70
C ARG A 94 19.92 -3.14 -11.93
N ASP A 95 19.29 -3.05 -13.10
CA ASP A 95 19.86 -3.59 -14.34
C ASP A 95 21.13 -2.83 -14.75
N ILE A 96 21.18 -1.50 -14.55
CA ILE A 96 22.40 -0.68 -14.72
C ILE A 96 23.50 -1.11 -13.74
N LEU A 97 23.17 -1.32 -12.47
CA LEU A 97 24.12 -1.78 -11.44
C LEU A 97 24.66 -3.18 -11.76
N LEU A 98 23.82 -4.08 -12.28
CA LEU A 98 24.24 -5.41 -12.74
C LEU A 98 25.18 -5.32 -13.95
N ALA A 99 24.92 -4.39 -14.88
CA ALA A 99 25.79 -4.11 -16.01
C ALA A 99 27.10 -3.40 -15.60
N LYS A 100 27.15 -2.79 -14.41
CA LYS A 100 28.30 -2.08 -13.83
C LYS A 100 28.85 -0.94 -14.70
N LYS A 101 28.05 -0.42 -15.63
CA LYS A 101 28.44 0.67 -16.53
C LYS A 101 27.21 1.37 -17.09
N ILE A 102 27.30 2.69 -17.27
CA ILE A 102 26.35 3.51 -18.03
C ILE A 102 26.91 3.69 -19.45
N THR A 103 26.07 3.45 -20.45
CA THR A 103 26.44 3.41 -21.87
C THR A 103 25.82 4.55 -22.67
N ASN A 104 24.73 5.14 -22.19
CA ASN A 104 23.97 6.16 -22.91
C ASN A 104 23.31 7.17 -21.96
N LYS A 105 22.76 8.24 -22.56
CA LYS A 105 22.14 9.36 -21.83
C LYS A 105 20.84 8.97 -21.11
N GLU A 106 20.13 7.96 -21.60
CA GLU A 106 18.90 7.46 -20.98
C GLU A 106 19.22 6.75 -19.66
N GLU A 107 20.20 5.84 -19.67
CA GLU A 107 20.71 5.18 -18.46
C GLU A 107 21.25 6.17 -17.43
N GLU A 108 21.97 7.21 -17.86
CA GLU A 108 22.39 8.30 -16.97
C GLU A 108 21.20 9.01 -16.33
N THR A 109 20.15 9.30 -17.10
CA THR A 109 18.94 9.96 -16.62
C THR A 109 18.21 9.08 -15.59
N ILE A 110 18.12 7.77 -15.83
CA ILE A 110 17.54 6.80 -14.91
C ILE A 110 18.34 6.75 -13.61
N ALA A 111 19.66 6.64 -13.71
CA ALA A 111 20.56 6.62 -12.56
C ALA A 111 20.43 7.89 -11.72
N LEU A 112 20.45 9.08 -12.34
CA LEU A 112 20.26 10.36 -11.66
C LEU A 112 18.91 10.49 -10.95
N LYS A 113 17.82 10.10 -11.61
CA LYS A 113 16.49 10.08 -11.00
C LYS A 113 16.45 9.18 -9.77
N ARG A 114 17.06 7.99 -9.86
CA ARG A 114 17.13 7.05 -8.73
C ARG A 114 18.01 7.59 -7.60
N VAL A 115 19.15 8.21 -7.92
CA VAL A 115 20.03 8.87 -6.95
C VAL A 115 19.26 9.93 -6.16
N ASN A 116 18.51 10.80 -6.83
CA ASN A 116 17.69 11.81 -6.14
C ASN A 116 16.65 11.17 -5.21
N VAL A 117 15.92 10.15 -5.69
CA VAL A 117 14.94 9.41 -4.86
C VAL A 117 15.60 8.77 -3.64
N LEU A 118 16.80 8.20 -3.80
CA LEU A 118 17.55 7.58 -2.71
C LEU A 118 18.11 8.61 -1.72
N TRP A 119 18.54 9.77 -2.23
CA TRP A 119 19.02 10.89 -1.41
C TRP A 119 17.90 11.44 -0.52
N ASP A 120 16.71 11.61 -1.08
CA ASP A 120 15.52 12.03 -0.32
C ASP A 120 15.13 11.01 0.76
N ALA A 121 15.39 9.71 0.51
CA ALA A 121 15.10 8.62 1.43
C ALA A 121 16.19 8.35 2.49
N GLN A 122 17.35 8.99 2.38
CA GLN A 122 18.59 8.56 3.07
C GLN A 122 18.69 8.86 4.57
N HIS A 123 17.59 9.22 5.24
CA HIS A 123 17.57 9.33 6.69
C HIS A 123 17.58 7.99 7.47
N ILE A 124 17.72 6.81 6.82
CA ILE A 124 17.36 5.52 7.46
C ILE A 124 18.37 4.33 7.36
N SER A 125 19.42 4.27 6.52
CA SER A 125 20.21 3.00 6.43
C SER A 125 21.70 3.09 6.08
N ALA A 126 22.49 2.13 6.61
CA ALA A 126 23.95 2.13 6.79
C ALA A 126 24.75 1.00 6.07
N GLU A 127 24.20 0.32 5.07
CA GLU A 127 24.96 -0.62 4.20
C GLU A 127 25.51 0.10 2.94
N PRO A 128 26.38 -0.53 2.09
CA PRO A 128 26.94 0.11 0.90
C PRO A 128 25.82 0.50 -0.05
N ASN A 129 25.32 1.72 0.13
CA ASN A 129 24.00 2.06 -0.32
C ASN A 129 23.99 2.15 -1.85
N GLU A 130 22.89 1.69 -2.44
CA GLU A 130 22.60 1.75 -3.88
C GLU A 130 22.91 3.15 -4.47
N LEU A 131 22.78 4.20 -3.65
CA LEU A 131 23.13 5.58 -4.00
C LEU A 131 24.61 5.73 -4.39
N TYR A 132 25.55 5.34 -3.53
CA TYR A 132 26.98 5.53 -3.80
C TYR A 132 27.42 4.77 -5.05
N GLN A 133 26.90 3.55 -5.24
CA GLN A 133 27.19 2.76 -6.44
C GLN A 133 26.68 3.43 -7.72
N LEU A 134 25.46 3.98 -7.70
CA LEU A 134 24.92 4.72 -8.84
C LEU A 134 25.67 6.03 -9.07
N MET A 135 26.05 6.76 -8.02
CA MET A 135 26.84 7.98 -8.13
C MET A 135 28.21 7.71 -8.76
N ASP A 136 28.88 6.62 -8.39
CA ASP A 136 30.18 6.23 -8.98
C ASP A 136 30.04 5.99 -10.49
N LEU A 137 28.99 5.29 -10.91
CA LEU A 137 28.71 5.03 -12.33
C LEU A 137 28.39 6.31 -13.11
N VAL A 138 27.63 7.23 -12.51
CA VAL A 138 27.30 8.53 -13.12
C VAL A 138 28.56 9.38 -13.27
N PHE A 139 29.40 9.48 -12.24
CA PHE A 139 30.65 10.24 -12.30
C PHE A 139 31.61 9.66 -13.35
N ALA A 140 31.74 8.34 -13.40
CA ALA A 140 32.55 7.67 -14.41
C ALA A 140 32.05 7.95 -15.84
N TYR A 141 30.74 7.99 -16.07
CA TYR A 141 30.16 8.33 -17.38
C TYR A 141 30.35 9.80 -17.76
N GLN A 142 30.21 10.71 -16.79
CA GLN A 142 30.39 12.15 -16.99
C GLN A 142 31.87 12.56 -17.11
N GLY A 143 32.82 11.65 -16.84
CA GLY A 143 34.25 11.93 -16.87
C GLY A 143 34.71 12.83 -15.72
N ILE A 144 33.98 12.84 -14.60
CA ILE A 144 34.28 13.65 -13.42
C ILE A 144 34.97 12.75 -12.39
N SER A 145 36.18 13.12 -11.92
CA SER A 145 36.82 12.44 -10.79
C SER A 145 36.22 12.92 -9.47
N ARG A 146 36.09 12.00 -8.49
CA ARG A 146 35.86 12.39 -7.10
C ARG A 146 37.20 12.89 -6.53
N ASP A 147 37.32 14.20 -6.42
CA ASP A 147 38.34 14.86 -5.60
C ASP A 147 37.85 15.02 -4.16
#